data_AF-F8X056-F1
#
_entry.id   AF-F8X056-F1
#
_cell.length_a   1.000
_cell.length_b   1.000
_cell.length_c   1.000
_cell.angle_alpha   90.00
_cell.angle_beta   90.00
_cell.angle_gamma   90.00
#
_symmetry.space_group_name_H-M   'P 1'
#
loop_
_entity.id
_entity.type
_entity.pdbx_description
1 polymer ?
#
loop_
_entity_poly.entity_id
_entity_poly.type
_entity_poly.pdbx_seq_one_letter_code
_entity_poly.pdbx_strand_id
1 'polypeptide(L)'
;MKHLLFCFSFFTILMACSTQPTLEGRWAVEMEHNRDTAIIVNGDTIVAPELKIDRDSMYLEIKTNGLVSKTECLGFYTINNNLITVTDRMGKQRTEKFEIKDDVLTILDKDDPNKIIMRLVRIREKESD
;
A
#
# COMPACT_ATOMS: atom_id res chain seq x y z
N MET A 1 -31.53 -26.29 -40.72
CA MET A 1 -31.78 -26.59 -39.29
C MET A 1 -30.45 -26.93 -38.63
N LYS A 2 -30.16 -26.26 -37.49
CA LYS A 2 -29.06 -26.50 -36.52
C LYS A 2 -27.65 -26.31 -37.09
N HIS A 3 -27.02 -25.12 -37.06
CA HIS A 3 -26.61 -24.31 -35.90
C HIS A 3 -26.01 -25.13 -34.74
N LEU A 4 -24.89 -24.61 -34.25
CA LEU A 4 -24.14 -24.96 -33.04
C LEU A 4 -23.27 -26.20 -33.13
N LEU A 5 -21.95 -25.98 -33.19
CA LEU A 5 -20.95 -26.59 -32.30
C LEU A 5 -19.56 -26.38 -32.91
N PHE A 6 -18.96 -25.20 -32.75
CA PHE A 6 -17.50 -25.05 -32.72
C PHE A 6 -17.10 -23.66 -32.16
N CYS A 7 -17.72 -23.25 -31.05
CA CYS A 7 -17.32 -22.06 -30.28
C CYS A 7 -16.79 -22.43 -28.88
N PHE A 8 -16.36 -23.67 -28.66
CA PHE A 8 -15.92 -24.15 -27.34
C PHE A 8 -14.40 -24.11 -27.10
N SER A 9 -13.63 -23.50 -28.00
CA SER A 9 -12.19 -23.24 -27.78
C SER A 9 -11.89 -21.86 -27.17
N PHE A 10 -12.92 -21.06 -26.82
CA PHE A 10 -12.76 -19.74 -26.18
C PHE A 10 -12.94 -19.74 -24.66
N PHE A 11 -13.16 -20.90 -24.04
CA PHE A 11 -13.53 -21.00 -22.61
C PHE A 11 -12.35 -21.23 -21.64
N THR A 12 -11.10 -21.11 -22.10
CA THR A 12 -9.92 -21.24 -21.22
C THR A 12 -9.06 -19.98 -21.14
N ILE A 13 -9.65 -18.81 -21.32
CA ILE A 13 -9.16 -17.63 -20.59
C ILE A 13 -9.89 -17.65 -19.24
N LEU A 14 -9.60 -18.69 -18.46
CA LEU A 14 -9.68 -18.58 -17.02
C LEU A 14 -8.88 -17.33 -16.70
N MET A 15 -9.57 -16.34 -16.16
CA MET A 15 -8.98 -15.28 -15.37
C MET A 15 -7.92 -15.93 -14.47
N ALA A 16 -6.67 -15.96 -14.93
CA ALA A 16 -5.57 -15.63 -14.07
C ALA A 16 -5.74 -14.13 -13.80
N CYS A 17 -6.76 -13.79 -13.01
CA CYS A 17 -6.70 -12.63 -12.17
C CYS A 17 -5.60 -13.01 -11.17
N SER A 18 -4.34 -12.91 -11.61
CA SER A 18 -3.26 -12.82 -10.67
C SER A 18 -3.56 -11.52 -9.96
N THR A 19 -4.25 -11.60 -8.84
CA THR A 19 -4.29 -10.53 -7.86
C THR A 19 -2.87 -10.43 -7.34
N GLN A 20 -1.97 -9.87 -8.16
CA GLN A 20 -0.73 -9.34 -7.65
C GLN A 20 -1.17 -8.38 -6.55
N PRO A 21 -0.70 -8.58 -5.30
CA PRO A 21 -1.07 -7.69 -4.23
C PRO A 21 -0.72 -6.27 -4.67
N THR A 22 -1.74 -5.43 -4.82
CA THR A 22 -1.56 -4.05 -5.26
C THR A 22 -1.09 -3.23 -4.06
N LEU A 23 -0.25 -2.22 -4.30
CA LEU A 23 0.12 -1.25 -3.25
C LEU A 23 -1.08 -0.43 -2.78
N GLU A 24 -2.13 -0.34 -3.60
CA GLU A 24 -3.35 0.38 -3.29
C GLU A 24 -4.00 -0.11 -1.98
N GLY A 25 -4.56 0.84 -1.25
CA GLY A 25 -5.20 0.63 0.04
C GLY A 25 -4.60 1.48 1.14
N ARG A 26 -4.93 1.11 2.38
CA ARG A 26 -4.51 1.81 3.59
C ARG A 26 -3.52 0.96 4.36
N TRP A 27 -2.48 1.61 4.86
CA TRP A 27 -1.40 0.95 5.54
C TRP A 27 -1.05 1.71 6.82
N ALA A 28 -1.01 1.03 7.94
CA ALA A 28 -0.55 1.60 9.19
C ALA A 28 0.97 1.56 9.24
N VAL A 29 1.62 2.64 9.69
CA VAL A 29 3.08 2.69 9.80
C VAL A 29 3.52 1.90 11.04
N GLU A 30 4.36 0.90 10.85
CA GLU A 30 4.95 0.15 11.96
C GLU A 30 5.96 1.04 12.71
N MET A 31 5.73 1.19 14.01
CA MET A 31 6.58 1.89 14.97
C MET A 31 7.51 0.89 15.62
N GLU A 32 8.73 1.34 15.94
CA GLU A 32 9.68 0.66 16.82
C GLU A 32 9.96 -0.83 16.54
N HIS A 33 9.71 -1.29 15.30
CA HIS A 33 9.88 -2.69 14.88
C HIS A 33 9.12 -3.73 15.73
N ASN A 34 8.10 -3.31 16.49
CA ASN A 34 7.35 -4.16 17.40
C ASN A 34 5.89 -4.39 16.94
N ARG A 35 5.57 -4.06 15.68
CA ARG A 35 4.22 -4.06 15.08
C ARG A 35 3.21 -3.09 15.71
N ASP A 36 3.62 -2.23 16.65
CA ASP A 36 2.75 -1.15 17.10
C ASP A 36 2.57 -0.16 15.95
N THR A 37 1.36 0.32 15.74
CA THR A 37 1.05 1.25 14.63
C THR A 37 0.42 2.55 15.10
N ALA A 38 0.42 2.75 16.41
CA ALA A 38 -0.11 3.93 17.06
C ALA A 38 0.72 4.20 18.32
N ILE A 39 0.79 5.48 18.69
CA ILE A 39 1.47 5.94 19.91
C ILE A 39 0.46 6.65 20.81
N ILE A 40 0.66 6.56 22.12
CA ILE A 40 -0.11 7.32 23.11
C ILE A 40 0.68 8.56 23.48
N VAL A 41 0.11 9.72 23.22
CA VAL A 41 0.68 11.03 23.54
C VAL A 41 -0.10 11.62 24.71
N ASN A 42 0.60 12.21 25.69
CA ASN A 42 0.01 12.88 26.85
C ASN A 42 -0.98 12.03 27.69
N GLY A 43 -0.90 10.69 27.60
CA GLY A 43 -1.63 9.75 28.44
C GLY A 43 -3.03 9.37 27.98
N ASP A 44 -3.65 10.12 27.07
CA ASP A 44 -5.02 9.88 26.60
C ASP A 44 -5.20 9.97 25.08
N THR A 45 -4.22 10.51 24.37
CA THR A 45 -4.35 10.82 22.95
C THR A 45 -3.66 9.76 22.11
N ILE A 46 -4.43 8.99 21.34
CA ILE A 46 -3.90 7.96 20.43
C ILE A 46 -3.61 8.61 19.08
N VAL A 47 -2.36 8.55 18.63
CA VAL A 47 -1.92 9.04 17.31
C VAL A 47 -1.50 7.86 16.45
N ALA A 48 -2.12 7.70 15.29
CA ALA A 48 -1.85 6.62 14.35
C ALA A 48 -1.60 7.19 12.93
N PRO A 49 -0.35 7.19 12.44
CA PRO A 49 -0.05 7.56 11.07
C PRO A 49 -0.33 6.40 10.12
N GLU A 50 -1.01 6.73 9.02
CA GLU A 50 -1.41 5.79 7.99
C GLU A 50 -1.01 6.31 6.61
N LEU A 51 -0.48 5.43 5.78
CA LEU A 51 -0.26 5.70 4.37
C LEU A 51 -1.48 5.22 3.57
N LYS A 52 -2.14 6.15 2.89
CA LYS A 52 -3.19 5.87 1.92
C LYS A 52 -2.60 5.94 0.51
N ILE A 53 -2.65 4.82 -0.20
CA ILE A 53 -2.22 4.72 -1.60
C ILE A 53 -3.48 4.52 -2.44
N ASP A 54 -3.75 5.48 -3.33
CA ASP A 54 -4.94 5.48 -4.18
C ASP A 54 -4.53 5.79 -5.62
N ARG A 55 -4.77 4.83 -6.53
CA ARG A 55 -4.36 4.89 -7.94
C ARG A 55 -2.86 5.16 -8.08
N ASP A 56 -2.49 6.39 -8.41
CA ASP A 56 -1.12 6.86 -8.64
C ASP A 56 -0.60 7.76 -7.53
N SER A 57 -1.38 8.00 -6.48
CA SER A 57 -1.13 9.03 -5.47
C SER A 57 -0.93 8.43 -4.08
N MET A 58 -0.03 9.03 -3.30
CA MET A 58 0.26 8.65 -1.92
C MET A 58 -0.03 9.79 -0.95
N TYR A 59 -0.71 9.46 0.14
CA TYR A 59 -1.08 10.40 1.19
C TYR A 59 -0.70 9.85 2.56
N LEU A 60 -0.11 10.70 3.40
CA LEU A 60 0.03 10.44 4.83
C LEU A 60 -1.18 11.01 5.55
N GLU A 61 -1.97 10.16 6.19
CA GLU A 61 -3.05 10.53 7.09
C GLU A 61 -2.59 10.35 8.54
N ILE A 62 -2.70 11.41 9.35
CA ILE A 62 -2.49 11.30 10.80
C ILE A 62 -3.86 11.21 11.46
N LYS A 63 -4.14 10.08 12.10
CA LYS A 63 -5.33 9.93 12.93
C LYS A 63 -5.03 10.26 14.38
N THR A 64 -5.93 11.02 14.99
CA THR A 64 -5.94 11.32 16.42
C THR A 64 -7.25 10.82 16.99
N ASN A 65 -7.20 9.89 17.94
CA ASN A 65 -8.37 9.25 18.54
C ASN A 65 -9.34 8.66 17.49
N GLY A 66 -8.78 8.05 16.44
CA GLY A 66 -9.53 7.41 15.35
C GLY A 66 -10.05 8.37 14.25
N LEU A 67 -9.96 9.69 14.46
CA LEU A 67 -10.36 10.69 13.47
C LEU A 67 -9.16 11.21 12.69
N VAL A 68 -9.31 11.43 11.38
CA VAL A 68 -8.24 12.03 10.56
C VAL A 68 -8.05 13.48 11.01
N SER A 69 -6.90 13.77 11.61
CA SER A 69 -6.51 15.10 12.07
C SER A 69 -5.73 15.88 11.01
N LYS A 70 -5.00 15.18 10.12
CA LYS A 70 -4.21 15.78 9.04
C LYS A 70 -4.11 14.82 7.87
N THR A 71 -4.14 15.35 6.66
CA THR A 71 -3.81 14.63 5.42
C THR A 71 -2.75 15.41 4.66
N GLU A 72 -1.69 14.73 4.22
CA GLU A 72 -0.60 15.32 3.46
C GLU A 72 -0.31 14.48 2.21
N CYS A 73 -0.36 15.09 1.03
CA CYS A 73 0.05 14.42 -0.21
C CYS A 73 1.57 14.30 -0.23
N LEU A 74 2.07 13.06 -0.25
CA LEU A 74 3.50 12.78 -0.33
C LEU A 74 4.00 12.87 -1.77
N GLY A 75 3.14 12.53 -2.74
CA GLY A 75 3.48 12.58 -4.15
C GLY A 75 2.77 11.54 -4.99
N PHE A 76 3.19 11.46 -6.24
CA PHE A 76 2.72 10.45 -7.19
C PHE A 76 3.74 9.32 -7.29
N TYR A 77 3.28 8.10 -7.42
CA TYR A 77 4.15 6.94 -7.49
C TYR A 77 4.02 6.18 -8.80
N THR A 78 5.12 5.52 -9.17
CA THR A 78 5.17 4.56 -10.28
C THR A 78 5.85 3.29 -9.80
N ILE A 79 5.43 2.16 -10.35
CA ILE A 79 6.02 0.85 -10.08
C ILE A 79 6.70 0.34 -11.35
N ASN A 80 7.93 -0.14 -11.20
CA ASN A 80 8.60 -0.93 -12.21
C ASN A 80 9.24 -2.15 -11.54
N ASN A 81 8.71 -3.35 -11.82
CA ASN A 81 9.04 -4.58 -11.11
C ASN A 81 8.85 -4.42 -9.58
N ASN A 82 9.92 -4.57 -8.79
CA ASN A 82 9.92 -4.40 -7.34
C ASN A 82 10.48 -3.04 -6.90
N LEU A 83 10.55 -2.07 -7.81
CA LEU A 83 10.97 -0.71 -7.51
C LEU A 83 9.76 0.22 -7.49
N ILE A 84 9.69 1.05 -6.46
CA ILE A 84 8.72 2.11 -6.33
C ILE A 84 9.44 3.45 -6.44
N THR A 85 8.98 4.31 -7.34
CA THR A 85 9.48 5.68 -7.47
C THR A 85 8.39 6.64 -7.07
N VAL A 86 8.64 7.45 -6.05
CA VAL A 86 7.74 8.51 -5.59
C VAL A 86 8.30 9.86 -6.04
N THR A 87 7.46 10.64 -6.71
CA THR A 87 7.75 12.02 -7.14
C THR A 87 6.96 12.98 -6.28
N ASP A 88 7.65 13.82 -5.51
CA ASP A 88 7.00 14.83 -4.68
C ASP A 88 6.45 16.00 -5.52
N ARG A 89 5.72 16.90 -4.85
CA ARG A 89 5.14 18.11 -5.47
C ARG A 89 6.15 19.07 -6.11
N MET A 90 7.44 18.96 -5.78
CA MET A 90 8.53 19.77 -6.34
C MET A 90 9.23 19.05 -7.49
N GLY A 91 8.74 17.86 -7.90
CA GLY A 91 9.34 17.05 -8.95
C GLY A 91 10.56 16.26 -8.49
N LYS A 92 10.89 16.27 -7.19
CA LYS A 92 12.00 15.46 -6.67
C LYS A 92 11.55 14.01 -6.59
N GLN A 93 12.37 13.13 -7.16
CA GLN A 93 12.11 11.70 -7.19
C GLN A 93 12.95 10.95 -6.16
N ARG A 94 12.35 9.91 -5.58
CA ARG A 94 13.04 8.92 -4.77
C ARG A 94 12.58 7.53 -5.19
N THR A 95 13.53 6.66 -5.50
CA THR A 95 13.27 5.27 -5.91
C THR A 95 13.79 4.33 -4.85
N GLU A 96 12.96 3.37 -4.43
CA GLU A 96 13.29 2.37 -3.42
C GLU A 96 12.80 0.99 -3.84
N LYS A 97 13.34 -0.06 -3.23
CA LYS A 97 12.79 -1.42 -3.38
C LYS A 97 11.59 -1.60 -2.48
N PHE A 98 10.63 -2.42 -2.90
CA PHE A 98 9.54 -2.82 -2.03
C PHE A 98 9.23 -4.31 -2.18
N GLU A 99 8.74 -4.88 -1.09
CA GLU A 99 8.25 -6.25 -1.02
C GLU A 99 6.92 -6.27 -0.28
N ILE A 100 5.95 -7.02 -0.80
CA ILE A 100 4.68 -7.29 -0.12
C ILE A 100 4.65 -8.77 0.22
N LYS A 101 4.56 -9.07 1.51
CA LYS A 101 4.37 -10.43 2.02
C LYS A 101 3.22 -10.43 3.01
N ASP A 102 2.22 -11.25 2.74
CA ASP A 102 0.96 -11.27 3.49
C ASP A 102 0.34 -9.85 3.52
N ASP A 103 0.13 -9.30 4.72
CA ASP A 103 -0.38 -7.94 4.93
C ASP A 103 0.73 -6.93 5.29
N VAL A 104 1.99 -7.24 4.98
CA VAL A 104 3.13 -6.37 5.29
C VAL A 104 3.80 -5.89 4.02
N LEU A 105 3.82 -4.57 3.85
CA LEU A 105 4.63 -3.87 2.85
C LEU A 105 5.93 -3.43 3.52
N THR A 106 7.06 -3.87 2.97
CA THR A 106 8.40 -3.48 3.42
C THR A 106 9.05 -2.66 2.33
N ILE A 107 9.50 -1.44 2.67
CA ILE A 107 10.30 -0.59 1.80
C ILE A 107 11.76 -0.72 2.21
N LEU A 108 12.61 -1.01 1.24
CA LEU A 108 14.02 -1.30 1.39
C LEU A 108 14.84 -0.30 0.59
N ASP A 109 16.02 0.05 1.08
CA ASP A 109 16.96 0.85 0.30
C ASP A 109 17.30 0.12 -1.00
N LYS A 110 17.19 0.83 -2.14
CA LYS A 110 17.45 0.20 -3.45
C LYS A 110 18.89 -0.33 -3.58
N ASP A 111 19.85 0.31 -2.90
CA ASP A 111 21.28 0.02 -2.99
C ASP A 111 21.76 -0.92 -1.86
N ASP A 112 21.01 -1.01 -0.75
CA ASP A 112 21.27 -1.95 0.36
C ASP A 112 20.00 -2.72 0.77
N PRO A 113 19.85 -3.99 0.36
CA PRO A 113 18.64 -4.78 0.65
C PRO A 113 18.47 -5.15 2.13
N ASN A 114 19.49 -4.97 2.98
CA ASN A 114 19.37 -5.21 4.43
C ASN A 114 18.86 -3.97 5.17
N LYS A 115 18.86 -2.81 4.52
CA LYS A 115 18.44 -1.54 5.10
C LYS A 115 16.95 -1.33 4.87
N ILE A 116 16.17 -1.68 5.89
CA ILE A 116 14.73 -1.39 5.93
C ILE A 116 14.52 0.11 6.15
N ILE A 117 13.79 0.75 5.25
CA ILE A 117 13.42 2.17 5.35
C ILE A 117 12.14 2.31 6.16
N MET A 118 11.14 1.49 5.87
CA MET A 118 9.87 1.47 6.60
C MET A 118 9.13 0.16 6.41
N ARG A 119 8.29 -0.18 7.39
CA ARG A 119 7.34 -1.28 7.31
C ARG A 119 5.93 -0.76 7.54
N LEU A 120 5.00 -1.35 6.80
CA LEU A 120 3.63 -0.89 6.65
C LEU A 120 2.71 -2.11 6.79
N VAL A 121 1.74 -2.04 7.69
CA VAL A 121 0.78 -3.13 7.93
C VAL A 121 -0.55 -2.78 7.29
N ARG A 122 -1.10 -3.65 6.45
CA ARG A 122 -2.36 -3.40 5.74
C ARG A 122 -3.51 -3.25 6.73
N ILE A 123 -4.26 -2.15 6.58
CA ILE A 123 -5.50 -1.93 7.31
C ILE A 123 -6.63 -2.49 6.44
N ARG A 124 -7.25 -3.57 6.91
CA ARG A 124 -8.44 -4.13 6.26
C ARG A 124 -9.65 -3.33 6.76
N GLU A 125 -10.33 -2.63 5.86
CA GLU A 125 -11.62 -2.03 6.20
C GLU A 125 -12.60 -3.17 6.50
N LYS A 126 -13.28 -3.12 7.65
CA LYS A 126 -14.39 -4.04 7.89
C LYS A 126 -15.48 -3.64 6.92
N GLU A 127 -15.91 -4.56 6.06
CA GLU A 127 -17.17 -4.39 5.35
C GLU A 127 -18.24 -4.14 6.41
N SER A 128 -18.92 -3.00 6.30
CA SER A 128 -20.08 -2.71 7.13
C SER A 128 -21.19 -3.66 6.70
N ASP A 129 -21.50 -4.64 7.56
CA ASP A 129 -22.67 -5.52 7.44
C ASP A 129 -24.00 -4.73 7.39
#